data_AF-R7Z6Q3-F1
#
_entry.id   AF-R7Z6Q3-F1
#
_cell.length_a   1.000
_cell.length_b   1.000
_cell.length_c   1.000
_cell.angle_alpha   90.00
_cell.angle_beta   90.00
_cell.angle_gamma   90.00
#
_symmetry.space_group_name_H-M   'P 1'
#
loop_
_entity.id
_entity.type
_entity.pdbx_description
1 polymer ?
#
loop_
_entity_poly.entity_id
_entity_poly.type
_entity_poly.pdbx_seq_one_letter_code
_entity_poly.pdbx_strand_id
1 'polypeptide(L)'
;MSSPKVVEGVFAINKPTGITSAQVLRDLQSHFTPSSLFAPWLSTEATRLAGEHDKSNRHNGRHGRNKRLQRGLKVKIGHGGTLDPLATGVLICGVGRGTKTLGGFLECTKSYECVLLFGAATDSYDSEGKVVARAPWGHVTRQAVEERLGTFRGRIMQRPPVFSALRVQGKRLYEYAREGKEIPVEVQARPVEVKELELMEWMEGGSHGYRTPEREVEGEEKAIAEKLLKQAGGLPDGGAMREQAETKEEEKDGEAASAPEPQSLKRKADPLDDLIASPPPSSKKSKTSSEPEPVMSGALPTSPDPVPTSEPAASESQPPSEPPQSSQPPAIRLRMTVSSGFYVRSLCHDLAISLGSLAQMVALVRTRQGGFELGKNVLEYGDLAKGEDVWGPKVEGMLETWMEKEAGRSEDGSRNEPEQVRPAEEEAEKKKPPRARWNGHARRGNSSSVEPEPAVERRRRNSSSPET
;
A
#
# COMPACT_ATOMS: atom_id res chain seq x y z
N MET A 1 -13.31 -40.27 -20.85
CA MET A 1 -12.42 -39.63 -19.86
C MET A 1 -13.03 -38.30 -19.50
N SER A 2 -13.30 -38.06 -18.22
CA SER A 2 -13.81 -36.75 -17.77
C SER A 2 -12.82 -35.66 -18.18
N SER A 3 -13.29 -34.55 -18.73
CA SER A 3 -12.43 -33.41 -19.04
C SER A 3 -11.70 -32.98 -17.75
N PRO A 4 -10.39 -32.67 -17.81
CA PRO A 4 -9.65 -32.26 -16.63
C PRO A 4 -10.29 -31.02 -16.01
N LYS A 5 -10.53 -31.05 -14.70
CA LYS A 5 -11.19 -29.98 -13.96
C LYS A 5 -10.35 -28.71 -14.04
N VAL A 6 -10.92 -27.63 -14.54
CA VAL A 6 -10.27 -26.32 -14.57
C VAL A 6 -10.60 -25.58 -13.28
N VAL A 7 -9.57 -25.28 -12.47
CA VAL A 7 -9.72 -24.55 -11.22
C VAL A 7 -9.31 -23.09 -11.38
N GLU A 8 -10.14 -22.18 -10.87
CA GLU A 8 -9.86 -20.74 -10.81
C GLU A 8 -10.76 -20.07 -9.77
N GLY A 9 -10.37 -18.89 -9.28
CA GLY A 9 -11.11 -18.25 -8.19
C GLY A 9 -10.23 -17.40 -7.29
N VAL A 10 -10.66 -17.24 -6.05
CA VAL A 10 -9.99 -16.40 -5.05
C VAL A 10 -9.51 -17.26 -3.89
N PHE A 11 -8.29 -17.01 -3.45
CA PHE A 11 -7.68 -17.58 -2.25
C PHE A 11 -6.92 -16.50 -1.49
N ALA A 12 -6.37 -16.83 -0.32
CA ALA A 12 -5.50 -15.91 0.42
C ALA A 12 -4.17 -16.58 0.77
N ILE A 13 -3.12 -15.77 0.85
CA ILE A 13 -1.77 -16.19 1.26
C ILE A 13 -1.26 -15.30 2.40
N ASN A 14 -0.57 -15.88 3.36
CA ASN A 14 0.09 -15.18 4.45
C ASN A 14 1.41 -14.61 3.93
N LYS A 15 1.40 -13.34 3.55
CA LYS A 15 2.57 -12.63 3.04
C LYS A 15 3.64 -12.53 4.16
N PRO A 16 4.90 -12.90 3.91
CA PRO A 16 6.00 -12.67 4.84
C PRO A 16 6.48 -11.21 4.81
N THR A 17 7.26 -10.84 5.82
CA THR A 17 7.84 -9.50 5.92
C THR A 17 8.97 -9.32 4.90
N GLY A 18 9.28 -8.07 4.53
CA GLY A 18 10.42 -7.70 3.69
C GLY A 18 10.22 -7.87 2.17
N ILE A 19 9.11 -8.44 1.71
CA ILE A 19 8.80 -8.55 0.28
C ILE A 19 7.58 -7.73 -0.10
N THR A 20 7.48 -7.31 -1.36
CA THR A 20 6.30 -6.56 -1.84
C THR A 20 5.14 -7.49 -2.17
N SER A 21 3.90 -6.99 -2.13
CA SER A 21 2.72 -7.76 -2.60
C SER A 21 2.87 -8.22 -4.07
N ALA A 22 3.52 -7.42 -4.91
CA ALA A 22 3.80 -7.78 -6.30
C ALA A 22 4.84 -8.91 -6.43
N GLN A 23 5.81 -8.98 -5.51
CA GLN A 23 6.77 -10.08 -5.45
C GLN A 23 6.06 -11.40 -5.14
N VAL A 24 5.16 -11.40 -4.15
CA VAL A 24 4.34 -12.59 -3.82
C VAL A 24 3.62 -13.13 -5.06
N LEU A 25 3.04 -12.25 -5.89
CA LEU A 25 2.39 -12.68 -7.13
C LEU A 25 3.36 -13.28 -8.15
N ARG A 26 4.58 -12.77 -8.25
CA ARG A 26 5.62 -13.34 -9.13
C ARG A 26 6.05 -14.72 -8.66
N ASP A 27 6.20 -14.90 -7.36
CA ASP A 27 6.56 -16.19 -6.76
C ASP A 27 5.43 -17.20 -6.94
N LEU A 28 4.18 -16.81 -6.66
CA LEU A 28 3.01 -17.64 -6.95
C LEU A 28 2.97 -18.04 -8.44
N GLN A 29 3.23 -17.11 -9.35
CA GLN A 29 3.23 -17.40 -10.78
C GLN A 29 4.36 -18.37 -11.19
N SER A 30 5.52 -18.31 -10.54
CA SER A 30 6.63 -19.24 -10.81
C SER A 30 6.35 -20.66 -10.33
N HIS A 31 5.57 -20.82 -9.26
CA HIS A 31 5.10 -22.12 -8.78
C HIS A 31 3.87 -22.63 -9.55
N PHE A 32 2.90 -21.77 -9.87
CA PHE A 32 1.63 -22.17 -10.47
C PHE A 32 1.75 -22.48 -11.96
N THR A 33 2.60 -21.75 -12.70
CA THR A 33 2.73 -21.96 -14.15
C THR A 33 3.24 -23.35 -14.55
N PRO A 34 4.25 -23.95 -13.86
CA PRO A 34 4.67 -25.32 -14.15
C PRO A 34 3.81 -26.41 -13.48
N SER A 35 2.85 -26.04 -12.63
CA SER A 35 2.09 -26.98 -11.80
C SER A 35 1.10 -27.84 -12.60
N SER A 36 0.85 -29.04 -12.09
CA SER A 36 -0.18 -29.94 -12.63
C SER A 36 -1.60 -29.41 -12.39
N LEU A 37 -1.82 -28.75 -11.25
CA LEU A 37 -3.11 -28.16 -10.86
C LEU A 37 -3.63 -27.14 -11.88
N PHE A 38 -2.74 -26.27 -12.40
CA PHE A 38 -3.12 -25.22 -13.35
C PHE A 38 -2.82 -25.56 -14.82
N ALA A 39 -2.26 -26.74 -15.11
CA ALA A 39 -2.04 -27.20 -16.48
C ALA A 39 -3.35 -27.26 -17.32
N PRO A 40 -4.50 -27.74 -16.79
CA PRO A 40 -5.76 -27.69 -17.50
C PRO A 40 -6.17 -26.26 -17.86
N TRP A 41 -6.04 -25.32 -16.92
CA TRP A 41 -6.35 -23.90 -17.13
C TRP A 41 -5.51 -23.29 -18.26
N LEU A 42 -4.19 -23.55 -18.27
CA LEU A 42 -3.28 -23.09 -19.31
C LEU A 42 -3.64 -23.67 -20.68
N SER A 43 -4.03 -24.95 -20.76
CA SER A 43 -4.43 -25.60 -22.01
C SER A 43 -5.72 -24.98 -22.60
N THR A 44 -6.71 -24.69 -21.75
CA THR A 44 -7.95 -24.01 -22.15
C THR A 44 -7.67 -22.61 -22.65
N GLU A 45 -6.83 -21.86 -21.96
CA GLU A 45 -6.48 -20.49 -22.33
C GLU A 45 -5.63 -20.43 -23.62
N ALA A 46 -4.72 -21.38 -23.83
CA ALA A 46 -3.98 -21.51 -25.09
C ALA A 46 -4.91 -21.78 -26.27
N THR A 47 -5.88 -22.68 -26.09
CA THR A 47 -6.90 -23.00 -27.10
C THR A 47 -7.78 -21.80 -27.42
N ARG A 48 -8.20 -21.04 -26.40
CA ARG A 48 -8.98 -19.80 -26.55
C ARG A 48 -8.22 -18.76 -27.38
N LEU A 49 -6.94 -18.54 -27.06
CA LEU A 49 -6.09 -17.57 -27.77
C LEU A 49 -5.80 -17.98 -29.21
N ALA A 50 -5.66 -19.27 -29.50
CA ALA A 50 -5.53 -19.79 -30.86
C ALA A 50 -6.80 -19.57 -31.68
N GLY A 51 -7.98 -19.85 -31.10
CA GLY A 51 -9.27 -19.61 -31.76
C GLY A 51 -9.58 -18.14 -32.02
N GLU A 52 -9.20 -17.23 -31.11
CA GLU A 52 -9.31 -15.78 -31.33
C GLU A 52 -8.38 -15.29 -32.45
N HIS A 53 -7.17 -15.84 -32.51
CA HIS A 53 -6.22 -15.53 -33.57
C HIS A 53 -6.77 -15.93 -34.95
N ASP A 54 -7.31 -17.14 -35.09
CA ASP A 54 -7.92 -17.62 -36.34
C ASP A 54 -9.11 -16.76 -36.79
N LYS A 55 -9.98 -16.35 -35.86
CA LYS A 55 -11.12 -15.45 -36.17
C LYS A 55 -10.65 -14.07 -36.61
N SER A 56 -9.64 -13.51 -35.94
CA SER A 56 -9.09 -12.19 -36.27
C SER A 56 -8.36 -12.16 -37.62
N ASN A 57 -7.65 -13.25 -37.96
CA ASN A 57 -6.89 -13.35 -39.20
C ASN A 57 -7.82 -13.50 -40.42
N ARG A 58 -8.96 -14.21 -40.25
CA ARG A 58 -10.01 -14.28 -41.27
C ARG A 58 -10.65 -12.92 -41.60
N HIS A 59 -10.66 -11.98 -40.65
CA HIS A 59 -11.30 -10.69 -40.83
C HIS A 59 -10.35 -9.59 -41.36
N ASN A 60 -9.03 -9.71 -41.15
CA ASN A 60 -8.11 -8.60 -41.37
C ASN A 60 -6.91 -8.89 -42.29
N GLY A 61 -6.84 -10.08 -42.92
CA GLY A 61 -5.85 -10.41 -43.96
C GLY A 61 -4.38 -10.29 -43.53
N ARG A 62 -4.09 -10.18 -42.23
CA ARG A 62 -2.76 -9.94 -41.66
C ARG A 62 -2.31 -11.13 -40.84
N HIS A 63 -1.37 -11.89 -41.41
CA HIS A 63 -0.61 -12.97 -40.75
C HIS A 63 0.36 -12.43 -39.69
N GLY A 64 -0.14 -11.82 -38.61
CA GLY A 64 0.67 -11.51 -37.43
C GLY A 64 0.58 -12.65 -36.42
N ARG A 65 1.67 -13.39 -36.16
CA ARG A 65 1.69 -14.40 -35.08
C ARG A 65 1.36 -13.75 -33.74
N ASN A 66 0.52 -14.39 -32.94
CA ASN A 66 0.11 -13.87 -31.63
C ASN A 66 1.31 -13.86 -30.66
N LYS A 67 1.90 -12.68 -30.41
CA LYS A 67 3.11 -12.50 -29.58
C LYS A 67 3.01 -13.14 -28.18
N ARG A 68 1.79 -13.32 -27.64
CA ARG A 68 1.54 -13.97 -26.35
C ARG A 68 1.81 -15.48 -26.37
N LEU A 69 1.46 -16.20 -27.44
CA LEU A 69 1.80 -17.63 -27.56
C LEU A 69 3.31 -17.83 -27.68
N GLN A 70 4.03 -16.88 -28.28
CA GLN A 70 5.49 -16.95 -28.44
C GLN A 70 6.27 -16.72 -27.14
N ARG A 71 5.68 -16.04 -26.15
CA ARG A 71 6.34 -15.66 -24.89
C ARG A 71 6.10 -16.61 -23.72
N GLY A 72 5.43 -17.74 -23.97
CA GLY A 72 5.01 -18.69 -22.94
C GLY A 72 3.79 -18.18 -22.17
N LEU A 73 2.72 -18.96 -22.15
CA LEU A 73 1.52 -18.62 -21.40
C LEU A 73 1.79 -18.81 -19.91
N LYS A 74 1.40 -17.82 -19.11
CA LYS A 74 1.52 -17.87 -17.65
C LYS A 74 0.14 -17.85 -17.00
N VAL A 75 0.05 -18.42 -15.81
CA VAL A 75 -1.17 -18.35 -15.01
C VAL A 75 -1.49 -16.90 -14.69
N LYS A 76 -2.70 -16.47 -15.00
CA LYS A 76 -3.15 -15.10 -14.73
C LYS A 76 -3.45 -14.96 -13.24
N ILE A 77 -2.71 -14.08 -12.55
CA ILE A 77 -2.86 -13.83 -11.12
C ILE A 77 -2.94 -12.33 -10.80
N GLY A 78 -3.68 -11.97 -9.75
CA GLY A 78 -3.78 -10.61 -9.21
C GLY A 78 -4.00 -10.62 -7.69
N HIS A 79 -4.01 -9.45 -7.05
CA HIS A 79 -4.27 -9.33 -5.60
C HIS A 79 -5.39 -8.33 -5.28
N GLY A 80 -6.09 -8.56 -4.17
CA GLY A 80 -7.30 -7.83 -3.72
C GLY A 80 -7.03 -6.78 -2.65
N GLY A 81 -5.86 -6.15 -2.66
CA GLY A 81 -5.45 -5.14 -1.69
C GLY A 81 -3.98 -5.23 -1.30
N THR A 82 -3.22 -4.17 -1.55
CA THR A 82 -1.78 -4.11 -1.27
C THR A 82 -1.50 -4.20 0.24
N LEU A 83 -0.42 -4.89 0.60
CA LEU A 83 0.27 -4.79 1.88
C LEU A 83 1.64 -4.16 1.66
N ASP A 84 2.04 -3.30 2.61
CA ASP A 84 3.36 -2.69 2.66
C ASP A 84 4.46 -3.78 2.77
N PRO A 85 5.71 -3.50 2.34
CA PRO A 85 6.77 -4.50 2.36
C PRO A 85 7.06 -5.02 3.76
N LEU A 86 7.17 -4.14 4.78
CA LEU A 86 7.33 -4.54 6.18
C LEU A 86 6.16 -5.37 6.73
N ALA A 87 4.96 -5.21 6.18
CA ALA A 87 3.75 -5.79 6.73
C ALA A 87 3.61 -7.27 6.39
N THR A 88 3.09 -8.08 7.30
CA THR A 88 2.77 -9.50 7.08
C THR A 88 1.27 -9.73 7.07
N GLY A 89 0.87 -10.97 6.78
CA GLY A 89 -0.50 -11.42 6.97
C GLY A 89 -1.29 -11.60 5.68
N VAL A 90 -2.61 -11.56 5.80
CA VAL A 90 -3.55 -11.96 4.74
C VAL A 90 -3.38 -11.11 3.47
N LEU A 91 -2.97 -11.71 2.37
CA LEU A 91 -3.00 -11.13 1.02
C LEU A 91 -3.97 -11.95 0.16
N ILE A 92 -5.09 -11.35 -0.22
CA ILE A 92 -6.07 -12.00 -1.09
C ILE A 92 -5.53 -12.02 -2.52
N CYS A 93 -5.52 -13.19 -3.14
CA CYS A 93 -5.05 -13.46 -4.49
C CYS A 93 -6.17 -14.05 -5.35
N GLY A 94 -6.22 -13.64 -6.62
CA GLY A 94 -7.20 -14.13 -7.59
C GLY A 94 -6.48 -14.79 -8.75
N VAL A 95 -6.96 -15.96 -9.18
CA VAL A 95 -6.49 -16.70 -10.36
C VAL A 95 -7.59 -16.72 -11.42
N GLY A 96 -7.22 -16.53 -12.70
CA GLY A 96 -8.17 -16.65 -13.82
C GLY A 96 -9.36 -15.69 -13.67
N ARG A 97 -10.59 -16.21 -13.69
CA ARG A 97 -11.84 -15.43 -13.45
C ARG A 97 -11.89 -14.77 -12.08
N GLY A 98 -11.27 -15.35 -11.04
CA GLY A 98 -11.19 -14.73 -9.72
C GLY A 98 -10.47 -13.38 -9.71
N THR A 99 -9.64 -13.09 -10.72
CA THR A 99 -9.05 -11.75 -10.88
C THR A 99 -10.08 -10.64 -11.06
N LYS A 100 -11.28 -10.96 -11.57
CA LYS A 100 -12.35 -9.99 -11.81
C LYS A 100 -13.11 -9.62 -10.53
N THR A 101 -13.10 -10.48 -9.51
CA THR A 101 -13.80 -10.25 -8.24
C THR A 101 -12.94 -9.55 -7.19
N LEU A 102 -11.64 -9.32 -7.48
CA LEU A 102 -10.70 -8.69 -6.55
C LEU A 102 -11.10 -7.28 -6.11
N GLY A 103 -11.84 -6.55 -6.95
CA GLY A 103 -12.34 -5.20 -6.63
C GLY A 103 -13.20 -5.18 -5.37
N GLY A 104 -14.10 -6.16 -5.20
CA GLY A 104 -14.98 -6.23 -4.02
C GLY A 104 -14.24 -6.48 -2.70
N PHE A 105 -13.03 -7.05 -2.75
CA PHE A 105 -12.22 -7.24 -1.54
C PHE A 105 -11.49 -5.97 -1.09
N LEU A 106 -11.45 -4.91 -1.91
CA LEU A 106 -10.91 -3.63 -1.49
C LEU A 106 -11.83 -2.95 -0.48
N GLU A 107 -13.14 -3.12 -0.64
CA GLU A 107 -14.22 -2.48 0.16
C GLU A 107 -14.51 -3.20 1.48
N CYS A 108 -14.04 -4.44 1.65
CA CYS A 108 -14.28 -5.20 2.88
C CYS A 108 -13.51 -4.63 4.08
N THR A 109 -14.00 -4.97 5.27
CA THR A 109 -13.33 -4.70 6.54
C THR A 109 -12.04 -5.50 6.67
N LYS A 110 -11.07 -4.90 7.36
CA LYS A 110 -9.74 -5.47 7.58
C LYS A 110 -9.42 -5.37 9.06
N SER A 111 -8.75 -6.39 9.60
CA SER A 111 -8.24 -6.36 10.97
C SER A 111 -6.72 -6.43 10.95
N TYR A 112 -6.12 -5.64 11.83
CA TYR A 112 -4.69 -5.47 11.94
C TYR A 112 -4.23 -5.57 13.38
N GLU A 113 -3.01 -6.06 13.55
CA GLU A 113 -2.20 -5.81 14.74
C GLU A 113 -0.97 -5.02 14.30
N CYS A 114 -0.68 -3.90 14.95
CA CYS A 114 0.48 -3.08 14.63
C CYS A 114 1.27 -2.73 15.88
N VAL A 115 2.57 -2.50 15.69
CA VAL A 115 3.46 -1.99 16.73
C VAL A 115 3.99 -0.64 16.31
N LEU A 116 3.92 0.31 17.25
CA LEU A 116 4.37 1.68 17.10
C LEU A 116 5.52 1.91 18.07
N LEU A 117 6.56 2.61 17.61
CA LEU A 117 7.70 3.03 18.43
C LEU A 117 7.72 4.56 18.50
N PHE A 118 7.66 5.11 19.71
CA PHE A 118 7.64 6.56 19.93
C PHE A 118 9.02 7.21 19.77
N GLY A 119 9.05 8.54 19.74
CA GLY A 119 10.26 9.37 19.79
C GLY A 119 10.82 9.83 18.44
N ALA A 120 10.34 9.29 17.32
CA ALA A 120 10.78 9.71 15.99
C ALA A 120 9.67 9.53 14.95
N ALA A 121 9.73 10.33 13.89
CA ALA A 121 8.92 10.17 12.68
C ALA A 121 9.83 9.91 11.49
N THR A 122 9.34 9.11 10.55
CA THR A 122 10.01 8.83 9.28
C THR A 122 9.21 9.38 8.10
N ASP A 123 9.85 9.55 6.95
CA ASP A 123 9.20 9.99 5.70
C ASP A 123 8.08 9.03 5.23
N SER A 124 8.25 7.73 5.45
CA SER A 124 7.28 6.68 5.12
C SER A 124 6.22 6.40 6.20
N TYR A 125 6.39 6.98 7.40
CA TYR A 125 5.67 6.65 8.64
C TYR A 125 5.85 5.19 9.12
N ASP A 126 6.85 4.49 8.61
CA ASP A 126 7.26 3.18 9.07
C ASP A 126 8.79 3.09 9.26
N SER A 127 9.24 1.97 9.83
CA SER A 127 10.65 1.71 10.09
C SER A 127 11.52 1.44 8.84
N GLU A 128 10.95 1.37 7.63
CA GLU A 128 11.73 1.25 6.39
C GLU A 128 12.18 2.61 5.85
N GLY A 129 11.61 3.70 6.36
CA GLY A 129 11.88 5.07 5.96
C GLY A 129 13.13 5.69 6.60
N LYS A 130 13.37 6.95 6.24
CA LYS A 130 14.40 7.81 6.83
C LYS A 130 13.79 8.69 7.92
N VAL A 131 14.50 8.91 9.02
CA VAL A 131 14.08 9.79 10.10
C VAL A 131 14.02 11.23 9.60
N VAL A 132 12.85 11.84 9.75
CA VAL A 132 12.60 13.25 9.40
C VAL A 132 12.64 14.16 10.63
N ALA A 133 12.20 13.66 11.78
CA ALA A 133 12.13 14.43 13.01
C ALA A 133 12.15 13.51 14.24
N ARG A 134 12.57 14.07 15.37
CA ARG A 134 12.57 13.43 16.69
C ARG A 134 11.79 14.30 17.66
N ALA A 135 11.14 13.68 18.64
CA ALA A 135 10.39 14.37 19.67
C ALA A 135 10.58 13.68 21.03
N PRO A 136 10.48 14.43 22.14
CA PRO A 136 10.44 13.84 23.47
C PRO A 136 9.29 12.83 23.59
N TRP A 137 9.52 11.79 24.38
CA TRP A 137 8.55 10.72 24.62
C TRP A 137 8.39 10.37 26.10
N GLY A 138 9.22 10.94 26.99
CA GLY A 138 9.19 10.62 28.43
C GLY A 138 7.86 10.95 29.12
N HIS A 139 7.06 11.86 28.55
CA HIS A 139 5.73 12.21 29.03
C HIS A 139 4.62 11.26 28.51
N VAL A 140 4.92 10.37 27.58
CA VAL A 140 3.93 9.46 27.00
C VAL A 140 3.70 8.29 27.95
N THR A 141 2.49 8.20 28.49
CA THR A 141 2.08 7.14 29.41
C THR A 141 1.05 6.21 28.78
N ARG A 142 0.93 5.00 29.33
CA ARG A 142 -0.10 4.03 28.94
C ARG A 142 -1.51 4.63 29.03
N GLN A 143 -1.81 5.32 30.13
CA GLN A 143 -3.13 5.91 30.35
C GLN A 143 -3.44 7.00 29.31
N ALA A 144 -2.46 7.85 28.98
CA ALA A 144 -2.63 8.89 27.97
C ALA A 144 -2.91 8.29 26.58
N VAL A 145 -2.23 7.19 26.24
CA VAL A 145 -2.51 6.45 24.99
C VAL A 145 -3.93 5.90 25.00
N GLU A 146 -4.34 5.19 26.06
CA GLU A 146 -5.68 4.59 26.16
C GLU A 146 -6.80 5.63 26.03
N GLU A 147 -6.63 6.81 26.65
CA GLU A 147 -7.54 7.94 26.51
C GLU A 147 -7.59 8.46 25.07
N ARG A 148 -6.44 8.72 24.45
CA ARG A 148 -6.35 9.26 23.09
C ARG A 148 -6.86 8.29 22.03
N LEU A 149 -6.74 6.97 22.22
CA LEU A 149 -7.33 6.00 21.30
C LEU A 149 -8.86 6.19 21.13
N GLY A 150 -9.54 6.77 22.12
CA GLY A 150 -10.95 7.13 22.04
C GLY A 150 -11.30 8.05 20.87
N THR A 151 -10.44 9.00 20.52
CA THR A 151 -10.69 9.97 19.44
C THR A 151 -10.51 9.39 18.04
N PHE A 152 -9.90 8.22 17.94
CA PHE A 152 -9.65 7.52 16.66
C PHE A 152 -10.67 6.40 16.39
N ARG A 153 -11.68 6.22 17.25
CA ARG A 153 -12.76 5.25 17.05
C ARG A 153 -13.93 5.88 16.27
N GLY A 154 -14.65 5.06 15.52
CA GLY A 154 -15.80 5.49 14.73
C GLY A 154 -15.40 6.10 13.38
N ARG A 155 -16.22 7.04 12.87
CA ARG A 155 -16.01 7.69 11.57
C ARG A 155 -15.10 8.90 11.74
N ILE A 156 -13.93 8.86 11.12
CA ILE A 156 -12.90 9.91 11.21
C ILE A 156 -12.43 10.32 9.82
N MET A 157 -11.81 11.49 9.74
CA MET A 157 -11.14 11.97 8.53
C MET A 157 -9.64 11.67 8.65
N GLN A 158 -9.10 10.92 7.70
CA GLN A 158 -7.69 10.54 7.70
C GLN A 158 -6.99 11.04 6.44
N ARG A 159 -5.79 11.62 6.58
CA ARG A 159 -4.92 11.94 5.45
C ARG A 159 -4.07 10.73 5.09
N PRO A 160 -4.14 10.23 3.84
CA PRO A 160 -3.24 9.20 3.37
C PRO A 160 -1.76 9.60 3.50
N PRO A 161 -0.85 8.65 3.77
CA PRO A 161 0.58 8.93 3.78
C PRO A 161 1.08 9.15 2.35
N VAL A 162 2.17 9.91 2.21
CA VAL A 162 2.82 10.20 0.92
C VAL A 162 3.26 8.91 0.22
N PHE A 163 3.79 7.95 0.96
CA PHE A 163 4.15 6.62 0.45
C PHE A 163 2.94 5.68 0.37
N SER A 164 1.96 6.02 -0.47
CA SER A 164 0.76 5.21 -0.71
C SER A 164 0.56 4.84 -2.18
N ALA A 165 -0.24 3.79 -2.43
CA ALA A 165 -0.61 3.35 -3.78
C ALA A 165 -1.74 4.20 -4.40
N LEU A 166 -2.15 5.29 -3.74
CA LEU A 166 -3.18 6.18 -4.23
C LEU A 166 -2.75 6.83 -5.55
N ARG A 167 -3.66 6.93 -6.52
CA ARG A 167 -3.37 7.57 -7.80
C ARG A 167 -3.68 9.06 -7.77
N VAL A 168 -2.73 9.88 -8.21
CA VAL A 168 -2.86 11.32 -8.44
C VAL A 168 -2.38 11.59 -9.87
N GLN A 169 -3.23 12.19 -10.71
CA GLN A 169 -2.94 12.48 -12.13
C GLN A 169 -2.41 11.26 -12.92
N GLY A 170 -2.91 10.06 -12.64
CA GLY A 170 -2.56 8.83 -13.34
C GLY A 170 -1.32 8.09 -12.83
N LYS A 171 -0.49 8.72 -12.00
CA LYS A 171 0.66 8.08 -11.31
C LYS A 171 0.33 7.77 -9.85
N ARG A 172 1.04 6.84 -9.22
CA ARG A 172 0.83 6.50 -7.80
C ARG A 172 1.63 7.45 -6.89
N LEU A 173 1.13 7.73 -5.69
CA LEU A 173 1.72 8.73 -4.79
C LEU A 173 3.15 8.37 -4.38
N TYR A 174 3.42 7.08 -4.13
CA TYR A 174 4.79 6.62 -3.82
C TYR A 174 5.77 6.81 -4.99
N GLU A 175 5.31 6.91 -6.24
CA GLU A 175 6.18 7.12 -7.40
C GLU A 175 6.73 8.54 -7.39
N TYR A 176 5.91 9.53 -7.04
CA TYR A 176 6.36 10.93 -6.85
C TYR A 176 7.39 11.03 -5.73
N ALA A 177 7.14 10.38 -4.59
CA ALA A 177 8.04 10.40 -3.44
C ALA A 177 9.43 9.84 -3.76
N ARG A 178 9.50 8.74 -4.53
CA ARG A 178 10.76 8.12 -4.95
C ARG A 178 11.50 8.92 -6.03
N GLU A 179 10.76 9.61 -6.89
CA GLU A 179 11.34 10.50 -7.91
C GLU A 179 11.80 11.84 -7.32
N GLY A 180 11.56 12.11 -6.02
CA GLY A 180 11.87 13.38 -5.36
C GLY A 180 11.04 14.56 -5.91
N LYS A 181 9.92 14.27 -6.57
CA LYS A 181 9.09 15.30 -7.21
C LYS A 181 8.05 15.81 -6.24
N GLU A 182 7.84 17.13 -6.26
CA GLU A 182 6.72 17.73 -5.54
C GLU A 182 5.40 17.13 -6.02
N ILE A 183 4.55 16.79 -5.06
CA ILE A 183 3.23 16.24 -5.34
C ILE A 183 2.40 17.41 -5.91
N PRO A 184 1.90 17.31 -7.15
CA PRO A 184 1.25 18.44 -7.83
C PRO A 184 -0.11 18.84 -7.21
N VAL A 185 -0.62 18.04 -6.28
CA VAL A 185 -1.91 18.23 -5.62
C VAL A 185 -1.79 17.89 -4.14
N GLU A 186 -2.33 18.73 -3.27
CA GLU A 186 -2.39 18.47 -1.83
C GLU A 186 -3.21 17.20 -1.52
N VAL A 187 -2.70 16.36 -0.61
CA VAL A 187 -3.35 15.10 -0.25
C VAL A 187 -4.53 15.38 0.68
N GLN A 188 -5.74 15.35 0.11
CA GLN A 188 -6.98 15.58 0.86
C GLN A 188 -7.30 14.45 1.84
N ALA A 189 -7.83 14.81 3.00
CA ALA A 189 -8.34 13.87 4.00
C ALA A 189 -9.58 13.12 3.47
N ARG A 190 -9.72 11.85 3.85
CA ARG A 190 -10.80 10.97 3.40
C ARG A 190 -11.53 10.36 4.59
N PRO A 191 -12.86 10.15 4.48
CA PRO A 191 -13.61 9.49 5.53
C PRO A 191 -13.22 8.02 5.61
N VAL A 192 -12.94 7.56 6.83
CA VAL A 192 -12.65 6.16 7.16
C VAL A 192 -13.39 5.80 8.45
N GLU A 193 -13.63 4.51 8.66
CA GLU A 193 -14.29 4.01 9.86
C GLU A 193 -13.41 3.01 10.60
N VAL A 194 -13.26 3.24 11.91
CA VAL A 194 -12.56 2.36 12.85
C VAL A 194 -13.61 1.74 13.77
N LYS A 195 -13.90 0.46 13.54
CA LYS A 195 -14.93 -0.27 14.30
C LYS A 195 -14.43 -0.69 15.68
N GLU A 196 -13.19 -1.15 15.73
CA GLU A 196 -12.51 -1.59 16.95
C GLU A 196 -11.10 -1.01 16.95
N LEU A 197 -10.64 -0.57 18.11
CA LEU A 197 -9.28 -0.09 18.33
C LEU A 197 -8.94 -0.27 19.80
N GLU A 198 -7.94 -1.11 20.08
CA GLU A 198 -7.58 -1.55 21.43
C GLU A 198 -6.06 -1.51 21.61
N LEU A 199 -5.62 -1.09 22.80
CA LEU A 199 -4.25 -1.26 23.25
C LEU A 199 -4.08 -2.68 23.79
N MET A 200 -3.26 -3.48 23.13
CA MET A 200 -3.01 -4.87 23.51
C MET A 200 -1.84 -4.98 24.48
N GLU A 201 -0.79 -4.19 24.24
CA GLU A 201 0.48 -4.30 24.98
C GLU A 201 1.15 -2.93 25.09
N TRP A 202 1.66 -2.63 26.27
CA TRP A 202 2.58 -1.52 26.53
C TRP A 202 3.95 -2.10 26.82
N MET A 203 4.95 -1.70 26.03
CA MET A 203 6.34 -2.12 26.18
C MET A 203 7.17 -0.92 26.62
N GLU A 204 7.71 -0.97 27.84
CA GLU A 204 8.60 0.05 28.35
C GLU A 204 9.90 0.10 27.54
N GLY A 205 10.56 1.25 27.53
CA GLY A 205 11.82 1.38 26.80
C GLY A 205 12.87 0.40 27.31
N GLY A 206 13.51 -0.32 26.39
CA GLY A 206 14.49 -1.36 26.71
C GLY A 206 13.88 -2.74 26.97
N SER A 207 12.56 -2.87 27.10
CA SER A 207 11.88 -4.18 27.20
C SER A 207 11.64 -4.85 25.83
N HIS A 208 11.89 -4.13 24.73
CA HIS A 208 11.64 -4.59 23.37
C HIS A 208 12.86 -4.45 22.45
N GLY A 209 12.90 -5.24 21.37
CA GLY A 209 13.98 -5.19 20.38
C GLY A 209 13.85 -4.13 19.28
N TYR A 210 12.76 -3.34 19.27
CA TYR A 210 12.51 -2.35 18.21
C TYR A 210 13.45 -1.15 18.30
N ARG A 211 13.91 -0.67 17.14
CA ARG A 211 14.83 0.46 17.02
C ARG A 211 14.34 1.46 15.98
N THR A 212 14.65 2.72 16.22
CA THR A 212 14.48 3.79 15.23
C THR A 212 15.52 3.61 14.12
N PRO A 213 15.18 3.86 12.85
CA PRO A 213 16.15 3.81 11.75
C PRO A 213 17.34 4.75 11.98
N GLU A 214 18.52 4.32 11.54
CA GLU A 214 19.75 5.13 11.62
C GLU A 214 19.84 6.19 10.52
N ARG A 215 19.15 5.97 9.40
CA ARG A 215 19.18 6.87 8.25
C ARG A 215 18.34 8.11 8.55
N GLU A 216 18.95 9.27 8.54
CA GLU A 216 18.23 10.55 8.63
C GLU A 216 18.11 11.20 7.25
N VAL A 217 17.11 12.04 7.07
CA VAL A 217 16.99 12.92 5.91
C VAL A 217 18.00 14.07 6.07
N GLU A 218 18.77 14.36 5.02
CA GLU A 218 19.83 15.38 5.03
C GLU A 218 19.42 16.64 4.25
N GLY A 219 20.02 17.79 4.60
CA GLY A 219 19.95 19.02 3.79
C GLY A 219 18.55 19.63 3.64
N GLU A 220 18.22 20.05 2.41
CA GLU A 220 16.98 20.75 2.07
C GLU A 220 15.72 19.89 2.28
N GLU A 221 15.84 18.57 2.10
CA GLU A 221 14.74 17.62 2.31
C GLU A 221 14.27 17.59 3.78
N LYS A 222 15.20 17.75 4.73
CA LYS A 222 14.89 17.82 6.16
C LYS A 222 14.08 19.07 6.50
N ALA A 223 14.47 20.23 5.96
CA ALA A 223 13.76 21.49 6.17
C ALA A 223 12.32 21.44 5.59
N ILE A 224 12.15 20.79 4.43
CA ILE A 224 10.83 20.59 3.82
C ILE A 224 9.97 19.64 4.69
N ALA A 225 10.54 18.51 5.12
CA ALA A 225 9.85 17.54 5.95
C ALA A 225 9.42 18.12 7.31
N GLU A 226 10.30 18.88 7.97
CA GLU A 226 10.00 19.59 9.21
C GLU A 226 8.90 20.65 9.02
N LYS A 227 8.89 21.37 7.89
CA LYS A 227 7.84 22.33 7.56
C LYS A 227 6.48 21.65 7.36
N LEU A 228 6.45 20.53 6.64
CA LEU A 228 5.23 19.72 6.45
C LEU A 228 4.71 19.17 7.78
N LEU A 229 5.60 18.70 8.66
CA LEU A 229 5.24 18.21 9.98
C LEU A 229 4.66 19.32 10.87
N LYS A 230 5.22 20.54 10.82
CA LYS A 230 4.67 21.71 11.52
C LYS A 230 3.29 22.11 10.99
N GLN A 231 3.09 22.08 9.67
CA GLN A 231 1.78 22.36 9.05
C GLN A 231 0.73 21.29 9.40
N ALA A 232 1.15 20.05 9.64
CA ALA A 232 0.29 18.97 10.14
C ALA A 232 -0.01 19.07 11.65
N GLY A 233 0.48 20.10 12.36
CA GLY A 233 0.27 20.31 13.79
C GLY A 233 1.26 19.54 14.68
N GLY A 234 2.39 19.07 14.13
CA GLY A 234 3.24 18.03 14.72
C GLY A 234 4.34 18.44 15.70
N LEU A 235 4.46 19.71 16.10
CA LEU A 235 5.37 20.09 17.21
C LEU A 235 4.74 21.14 18.12
N PRO A 236 4.64 20.90 19.45
CA PRO A 236 4.59 21.98 20.42
C PRO A 236 5.95 22.70 20.49
N ASP A 237 5.95 24.02 20.68
CA ASP A 237 7.15 24.82 20.88
C ASP A 237 7.91 24.33 22.13
N GLY A 238 9.11 23.79 21.96
CA GLY A 238 9.97 23.46 23.10
C GLY A 238 11.19 22.60 22.78
N GLY A 239 12.37 23.24 22.76
CA GLY A 239 13.65 22.58 23.07
C GLY A 239 14.45 22.02 21.91
N ALA A 240 14.75 22.82 20.89
CA ALA A 240 15.89 22.51 20.02
C ALA A 240 17.18 22.58 20.84
N MET A 241 17.73 21.41 21.20
CA MET A 241 19.09 21.29 21.71
C MET A 241 20.04 21.62 20.55
N ARG A 242 20.36 22.91 20.39
CA ARG A 242 21.42 23.38 19.51
C ARG A 242 22.76 23.07 20.19
N GLU A 243 23.44 22.05 19.70
CA GLU A 243 24.87 21.89 19.95
C GLU A 243 25.58 23.14 19.40
N GLN A 244 26.26 23.86 20.28
CA GLN A 244 26.99 25.08 19.96
C GLN A 244 28.25 24.69 19.17
N ALA A 245 28.33 25.11 17.91
CA ALA A 245 29.60 25.25 17.20
C ALA A 245 29.86 26.74 17.01
N GLU A 246 30.93 27.19 17.64
CA GLU A 246 31.40 28.57 17.66
C GLU A 246 31.79 29.10 16.26
N THR A 247 31.64 30.41 16.17
CA THR A 247 31.90 31.33 15.07
C THR A 247 33.33 31.33 14.55
N LYS A 248 33.47 31.44 13.23
CA LYS A 248 34.51 32.27 12.58
C LYS A 248 33.90 33.00 11.38
N GLU A 249 33.86 34.32 11.49
CA GLU A 249 33.59 35.27 10.40
C GLU A 249 34.87 35.55 9.58
N GLU A 250 34.67 36.34 8.52
CA GLU A 250 35.59 36.88 7.48
C GLU A 250 35.69 36.04 6.20
N GLU A 251 35.51 36.57 4.99
CA GLU A 251 35.20 37.93 4.51
C GLU A 251 34.68 37.85 3.07
N LYS A 252 34.04 38.92 2.61
CA LYS A 252 33.48 39.11 1.25
C LYS A 252 34.56 39.40 0.22
N ASP A 253 34.37 38.84 -0.98
CA ASP A 253 34.48 39.49 -2.30
C ASP A 253 33.80 38.52 -3.30
N GLY A 254 32.94 38.87 -4.26
CA GLY A 254 32.74 40.14 -4.92
C GLY A 254 32.98 40.02 -6.42
N GLU A 255 32.33 39.10 -7.17
CA GLU A 255 32.23 39.28 -8.62
C GLU A 255 31.07 38.54 -9.30
N ALA A 256 30.32 39.30 -10.09
CA ALA A 256 29.27 38.85 -10.98
C ALA A 256 29.87 38.42 -12.32
N ALA A 257 29.58 37.19 -12.77
CA ALA A 257 29.73 36.83 -14.17
C ALA A 257 28.85 35.64 -14.56
N SER A 258 27.93 35.92 -15.49
CA SER A 258 27.48 35.07 -16.61
C SER A 258 27.17 33.59 -16.36
N ALA A 259 25.89 33.28 -16.54
CA ALA A 259 25.38 31.95 -16.88
C ALA A 259 26.15 31.29 -18.04
N PRO A 260 26.25 29.95 -18.00
CA PRO A 260 26.20 29.15 -19.20
C PRO A 260 25.01 28.19 -19.14
N GLU A 261 24.14 28.26 -20.15
CA GLU A 261 23.35 27.11 -20.57
C GLU A 261 24.31 25.94 -20.91
N PRO A 262 23.89 24.68 -20.65
CA PRO A 262 24.22 23.62 -21.57
C PRO A 262 22.96 22.91 -22.05
N GLN A 263 22.60 23.26 -23.29
CA GLN A 263 22.49 22.34 -24.41
C GLN A 263 21.72 21.03 -24.16
N SER A 264 20.54 21.04 -24.76
CA SER A 264 19.74 19.90 -25.21
C SER A 264 20.58 18.68 -25.64
N LEU A 265 20.55 17.63 -24.81
CA LEU A 265 20.81 16.27 -25.24
C LEU A 265 19.49 15.50 -25.24
N LYS A 266 18.90 15.38 -26.43
CA LYS A 266 17.87 14.38 -26.74
C LYS A 266 18.41 13.00 -26.38
N ARG A 267 17.93 12.41 -25.29
CA ARG A 267 18.01 10.97 -25.05
C ARG A 267 16.61 10.40 -24.92
N LYS A 268 16.45 9.28 -25.62
CA LYS A 268 15.20 8.63 -26.00
C LYS A 268 14.40 8.24 -24.77
N ALA A 269 13.09 8.45 -24.87
CA ALA A 269 12.10 7.85 -23.98
C ALA A 269 12.16 6.33 -24.14
N ASP A 270 12.44 5.62 -23.06
CA ASP A 270 12.19 4.18 -22.95
C ASP A 270 10.75 3.99 -22.46
N PRO A 271 9.85 3.37 -23.25
CA PRO A 271 8.52 2.99 -22.81
C PRO A 271 8.56 1.51 -22.45
N LEU A 272 8.55 1.13 -21.18
CA LEU A 272 8.28 -0.26 -20.84
C LEU A 272 7.70 -0.40 -19.43
N ASP A 273 6.39 -0.56 -19.36
CA ASP A 273 5.80 -1.50 -18.41
C ASP A 273 4.50 -2.07 -19.00
N ASP A 274 4.69 -2.99 -19.94
CA ASP A 274 3.67 -3.87 -20.47
C ASP A 274 4.34 -5.22 -20.83
N LEU A 275 3.93 -6.29 -20.16
CA LEU A 275 4.10 -7.71 -20.54
C LEU A 275 5.52 -8.31 -20.62
N ILE A 276 5.84 -9.10 -19.58
CA ILE A 276 6.50 -10.44 -19.59
C ILE A 276 7.50 -10.72 -20.73
N ALA A 277 8.80 -10.81 -20.40
CA ALA A 277 9.77 -11.70 -21.06
C ALA A 277 11.01 -11.95 -20.15
N SER A 278 11.57 -13.15 -20.28
CA SER A 278 12.52 -13.90 -19.43
C SER A 278 14.00 -13.44 -19.45
N PRO A 279 14.87 -13.92 -18.54
CA PRO A 279 16.32 -13.61 -18.51
C PRO A 279 17.20 -14.64 -19.25
N PRO A 280 18.46 -14.30 -19.61
CA PRO A 280 19.47 -15.25 -20.10
C PRO A 280 20.42 -15.75 -18.97
N PRO A 281 21.30 -16.75 -19.25
CA PRO A 281 21.70 -17.78 -18.28
C PRO A 281 23.01 -17.53 -17.53
N SER A 282 23.20 -18.31 -16.46
CA SER A 282 24.34 -18.38 -15.55
C SER A 282 25.51 -19.22 -16.08
N SER A 283 26.73 -18.99 -15.55
CA SER A 283 27.82 -19.97 -15.60
C SER A 283 28.69 -19.98 -14.32
N LYS A 284 28.76 -21.19 -13.72
CA LYS A 284 29.85 -21.93 -12.99
C LYS A 284 30.72 -21.19 -11.94
N LYS A 285 30.74 -21.58 -10.64
CA LYS A 285 31.24 -22.79 -9.90
C LYS A 285 32.75 -22.83 -9.55
N SER A 286 33.07 -22.84 -8.25
CA SER A 286 34.05 -23.70 -7.51
C SER A 286 33.83 -23.47 -5.98
N LYS A 287 33.51 -24.43 -5.08
CA LYS A 287 34.26 -25.56 -4.43
C LYS A 287 35.58 -25.11 -3.78
N THR A 288 35.96 -25.36 -2.51
CA THR A 288 35.70 -26.51 -1.58
C THR A 288 36.24 -26.25 -0.14
N SER A 289 35.74 -27.02 0.85
CA SER A 289 36.36 -27.55 2.12
C SER A 289 36.83 -26.58 3.22
N SER A 290 36.76 -26.83 4.55
CA SER A 290 36.42 -27.98 5.42
C SER A 290 36.45 -27.50 6.89
N GLU A 291 35.61 -28.07 7.77
CA GLU A 291 35.76 -28.02 9.25
C GLU A 291 36.87 -29.01 9.73
N PRO A 292 37.39 -28.87 10.97
CA PRO A 292 36.79 -29.58 12.12
C PRO A 292 36.86 -28.85 13.49
N GLU A 293 35.96 -29.20 14.41
CA GLU A 293 36.01 -29.02 15.88
C GLU A 293 36.49 -30.34 16.57
N PRO A 294 36.52 -30.52 17.93
CA PRO A 294 36.81 -29.64 19.09
C PRO A 294 37.84 -30.26 20.08
N VAL A 295 38.21 -29.56 21.17
CA VAL A 295 38.89 -30.16 22.35
C VAL A 295 38.34 -29.64 23.69
N MET A 296 38.43 -30.49 24.72
CA MET A 296 37.68 -30.55 25.99
C MET A 296 38.40 -29.95 27.22
N SER A 297 37.61 -29.78 28.30
CA SER A 297 37.97 -29.85 29.76
C SER A 297 38.60 -28.58 30.38
N GLY A 298 38.30 -28.11 31.59
CA GLY A 298 37.48 -28.56 32.72
C GLY A 298 37.91 -27.81 34.01
N ALA A 299 37.05 -27.87 35.04
CA ALA A 299 37.30 -27.69 36.49
C ALA A 299 37.17 -26.31 37.20
N LEU A 300 36.34 -26.35 38.26
CA LEU A 300 36.10 -25.42 39.41
C LEU A 300 37.30 -25.36 40.38
N PRO A 301 37.39 -24.37 41.32
CA PRO A 301 36.90 -24.57 42.71
C PRO A 301 36.43 -23.32 43.52
N THR A 302 35.41 -23.56 44.36
CA THR A 302 35.13 -23.15 45.78
C THR A 302 35.47 -21.76 46.39
N SER A 303 34.46 -21.20 47.08
CA SER A 303 34.40 -20.09 48.07
C SER A 303 35.20 -20.35 49.38
N PRO A 304 35.38 -19.40 50.36
CA PRO A 304 34.29 -18.70 51.12
C PRO A 304 34.55 -17.23 51.58
N ASP A 305 33.51 -16.60 52.12
CA ASP A 305 33.46 -15.25 52.75
C ASP A 305 34.35 -15.09 54.01
N PRO A 306 34.55 -13.85 54.51
CA PRO A 306 33.74 -13.42 55.67
C PRO A 306 33.35 -11.92 55.73
N VAL A 307 32.29 -11.68 56.50
CA VAL A 307 31.68 -10.39 56.94
C VAL A 307 32.57 -9.69 57.99
N PRO A 308 32.48 -8.34 58.14
CA PRO A 308 31.95 -7.85 59.42
C PRO A 308 30.98 -6.64 59.31
N THR A 309 30.16 -6.57 60.34
CA THR A 309 29.03 -5.67 60.65
C THR A 309 29.46 -4.31 61.23
N SER A 310 28.77 -3.21 60.90
CA SER A 310 28.43 -2.11 61.84
C SER A 310 27.39 -1.11 61.27
N GLU A 311 26.20 -1.15 61.88
CA GLU A 311 25.17 -0.13 62.25
C GLU A 311 25.26 1.39 61.90
N PRO A 312 24.15 2.16 62.07
CA PRO A 312 23.55 2.98 61.02
C PRO A 312 23.80 4.49 61.17
N ALA A 313 23.83 5.20 60.03
CA ALA A 313 23.77 6.66 60.00
C ALA A 313 22.56 7.11 59.17
N ALA A 314 21.74 7.96 59.79
CA ALA A 314 20.61 8.63 59.19
C ALA A 314 21.03 9.42 57.93
N SER A 315 20.23 9.33 56.87
CA SER A 315 20.32 10.27 55.75
C SER A 315 18.91 10.61 55.25
N GLU A 316 18.76 11.92 55.14
CA GLU A 316 17.62 12.73 54.72
C GLU A 316 16.85 12.20 53.51
N SER A 317 15.53 12.41 53.61
CA SER A 317 14.53 12.31 52.57
C SER A 317 14.95 12.99 51.26
N GLN A 318 15.16 12.19 50.22
CA GLN A 318 15.20 12.65 48.83
C GLN A 318 13.76 12.88 48.31
N PRO A 319 13.51 13.92 47.49
CA PRO A 319 12.24 14.08 46.78
C PRO A 319 12.05 12.93 45.78
N PRO A 320 10.80 12.61 45.36
CA PRO A 320 10.54 11.46 44.52
C PRO A 320 11.31 11.59 43.20
N SER A 321 12.25 10.67 43.00
CA SER A 321 13.00 10.52 41.75
C SER A 321 12.04 10.31 40.59
N GLU A 322 12.21 11.09 39.53
CA GLU A 322 11.62 10.83 38.22
C GLU A 322 11.83 9.34 37.84
N PRO A 323 10.84 8.69 37.19
CA PRO A 323 10.98 7.29 36.81
C PRO A 323 12.25 7.11 35.95
N PRO A 324 12.95 5.98 36.08
CA PRO A 324 14.20 5.73 35.37
C PRO A 324 13.94 5.87 33.87
N GLN A 325 14.48 6.92 33.26
CA GLN A 325 14.34 7.13 31.83
C GLN A 325 15.20 6.09 31.11
N SER A 326 14.53 5.07 30.57
CA SER A 326 15.15 4.10 29.68
C SER A 326 15.85 4.82 28.52
N SER A 327 17.01 4.35 28.07
CA SER A 327 17.70 4.94 26.92
C SER A 327 16.96 4.74 25.58
N GLN A 328 15.89 3.93 25.58
CA GLN A 328 15.06 3.64 24.42
C GLN A 328 13.64 4.15 24.64
N PRO A 329 12.95 4.58 23.57
CA PRO A 329 11.55 4.98 23.64
C PRO A 329 10.63 3.78 23.88
N PRO A 330 9.45 3.99 24.48
CA PRO A 330 8.44 2.94 24.63
C PRO A 330 7.83 2.55 23.28
N ALA A 331 7.29 1.33 23.23
CA ALA A 331 6.53 0.82 22.11
C ALA A 331 5.16 0.32 22.57
N ILE A 332 4.18 0.34 21.67
CA ILE A 332 2.83 -0.16 21.96
C ILE A 332 2.36 -1.09 20.86
N ARG A 333 1.59 -2.12 21.22
CA ARG A 333 0.87 -2.97 20.26
C ARG A 333 -0.61 -2.61 20.27
N LEU A 334 -1.14 -2.29 19.09
CA LEU A 334 -2.56 -2.01 18.90
C LEU A 334 -3.20 -3.14 18.07
N ARG A 335 -4.46 -3.44 18.39
CA ARG A 335 -5.35 -4.24 17.54
C ARG A 335 -6.47 -3.35 17.04
N MET A 336 -6.85 -3.50 15.77
CA MET A 336 -7.91 -2.70 15.18
C MET A 336 -8.69 -3.43 14.09
N THR A 337 -9.95 -3.05 13.91
CA THR A 337 -10.80 -3.44 12.79
C THR A 337 -11.29 -2.19 12.07
N VAL A 338 -10.96 -2.07 10.78
CA VAL A 338 -11.13 -0.83 10.00
C VAL A 338 -11.82 -1.08 8.66
N SER A 339 -12.40 -0.03 8.11
CA SER A 339 -12.98 -0.02 6.76
C SER A 339 -11.92 0.00 5.66
N SER A 340 -12.36 -0.07 4.40
CA SER A 340 -11.51 0.19 3.25
C SER A 340 -10.91 1.61 3.27
N GLY A 341 -9.70 1.74 2.71
CA GLY A 341 -9.02 3.04 2.57
C GLY A 341 -8.30 3.54 3.83
N PHE A 342 -8.39 2.82 4.95
CA PHE A 342 -7.67 3.15 6.18
C PHE A 342 -6.17 2.83 6.09
N TYR A 343 -5.34 3.79 6.50
CA TYR A 343 -3.89 3.68 6.59
C TYR A 343 -3.45 3.56 8.05
N VAL A 344 -2.95 2.39 8.43
CA VAL A 344 -2.44 2.15 9.80
C VAL A 344 -1.24 3.04 10.09
N ARG A 345 -0.37 3.29 9.10
CA ARG A 345 0.76 4.22 9.21
C ARG A 345 0.33 5.64 9.58
N SER A 346 -0.72 6.17 8.96
CA SER A 346 -1.28 7.48 9.33
C SER A 346 -1.83 7.49 10.75
N LEU A 347 -2.57 6.45 11.16
CA LEU A 347 -3.02 6.32 12.56
C LEU A 347 -1.84 6.38 13.53
N CYS A 348 -0.74 5.70 13.22
CA CYS A 348 0.45 5.70 14.08
C CYS A 348 1.04 7.09 14.25
N HIS A 349 1.14 7.83 13.16
CA HIS A 349 1.64 9.20 13.14
C HIS A 349 0.70 10.15 13.90
N ASP A 350 -0.60 10.13 13.57
CA ASP A 350 -1.60 11.03 14.13
C ASP A 350 -1.81 10.79 15.64
N LEU A 351 -1.79 9.53 16.08
CA LEU A 351 -1.86 9.18 17.51
C LEU A 351 -0.69 9.79 18.28
N ALA A 352 0.53 9.69 17.76
CA ALA A 352 1.70 10.23 18.43
C ALA A 352 1.66 11.76 18.50
N ILE A 353 1.23 12.43 17.43
CA ILE A 353 1.04 13.90 17.43
C ILE A 353 0.03 14.31 18.50
N SER A 354 -1.08 13.58 18.65
CA SER A 354 -2.11 13.87 19.67
C SER A 354 -1.61 13.73 21.12
N LEU A 355 -0.47 13.05 21.30
CA LEU A 355 0.23 12.85 22.56
C LEU A 355 1.41 13.83 22.73
N GLY A 356 1.63 14.75 21.78
CA GLY A 356 2.77 15.68 21.81
C GLY A 356 4.11 14.99 21.58
N SER A 357 4.12 13.89 20.84
CA SER A 357 5.33 13.16 20.46
C SER A 357 5.28 12.80 18.97
N LEU A 358 6.22 11.95 18.53
CA LEU A 358 6.26 11.38 17.19
C LEU A 358 6.39 9.86 17.30
N ALA A 359 5.95 9.14 16.28
CA ALA A 359 6.13 7.69 16.22
C ALA A 359 6.29 7.20 14.79
N GLN A 360 6.90 6.02 14.67
CA GLN A 360 6.91 5.21 13.46
C GLN A 360 6.28 3.84 13.70
N MET A 361 5.67 3.28 12.66
CA MET A 361 5.20 1.90 12.68
C MET A 361 6.37 0.94 12.45
N VAL A 362 6.63 0.04 13.39
CA VAL A 362 7.76 -0.91 13.34
C VAL A 362 7.34 -2.34 12.99
N ALA A 363 6.07 -2.68 13.18
CA ALA A 363 5.50 -3.95 12.73
C ALA A 363 4.03 -3.80 12.36
N LEU A 364 3.58 -4.57 11.38
CA LEU A 364 2.18 -4.62 10.95
C LEU A 364 1.83 -6.03 10.49
N VAL A 365 0.75 -6.57 11.03
CA VAL A 365 0.18 -7.86 10.64
C VAL A 365 -1.28 -7.64 10.26
N ARG A 366 -1.66 -7.95 9.02
CA ARG A 366 -3.08 -8.02 8.63
C ARG A 366 -3.62 -9.40 9.00
N THR A 367 -4.32 -9.48 10.13
CA THR A 367 -4.84 -10.74 10.68
C THR A 367 -6.09 -11.23 9.95
N ARG A 368 -6.90 -10.30 9.40
CA ARG A 368 -8.11 -10.62 8.62
C ARG A 368 -8.31 -9.65 7.47
N GLN A 369 -8.84 -10.15 6.35
CA GLN A 369 -9.44 -9.34 5.29
C GLN A 369 -10.70 -10.02 4.76
N GLY A 370 -11.85 -9.37 4.90
CA GLY A 370 -13.12 -9.96 4.51
C GLY A 370 -13.36 -11.28 5.24
N GLY A 371 -13.61 -12.36 4.49
CA GLY A 371 -13.79 -13.71 5.04
C GLY A 371 -12.49 -14.51 5.22
N PHE A 372 -11.32 -13.94 4.95
CA PHE A 372 -10.02 -14.61 5.09
C PHE A 372 -9.32 -14.20 6.40
N GLU A 373 -8.87 -15.18 7.18
CA GLU A 373 -8.27 -15.00 8.49
C GLU A 373 -7.04 -15.91 8.67
N LEU A 374 -5.97 -15.37 9.25
CA LEU A 374 -4.75 -16.13 9.52
C LEU A 374 -5.03 -17.39 10.35
N GLY A 375 -4.33 -18.47 10.03
CA GLY A 375 -4.49 -19.77 10.70
C GLY A 375 -5.77 -20.55 10.36
N LYS A 376 -6.71 -19.98 9.59
CA LYS A 376 -7.96 -20.66 9.20
C LYS A 376 -7.99 -21.03 7.73
N ASN A 377 -8.04 -20.04 6.85
CA ASN A 377 -8.28 -20.21 5.40
C ASN A 377 -7.29 -19.40 4.57
N VAL A 378 -6.02 -19.42 4.99
CA VAL A 378 -4.93 -18.67 4.38
C VAL A 378 -3.77 -19.63 4.16
N LEU A 379 -3.24 -19.66 2.94
CA LEU A 379 -2.05 -20.44 2.60
C LEU A 379 -0.81 -19.83 3.28
N GLU A 380 0.03 -20.63 3.92
CA GLU A 380 1.31 -20.15 4.42
C GLU A 380 2.31 -19.98 3.26
N TYR A 381 2.97 -18.82 3.17
CA TYR A 381 3.91 -18.56 2.07
C TYR A 381 5.07 -19.57 2.02
N GLY A 382 5.51 -20.06 3.17
CA GLY A 382 6.54 -21.11 3.26
C GLY A 382 6.12 -22.45 2.65
N ASP A 383 4.83 -22.71 2.45
CA ASP A 383 4.36 -23.95 1.82
C ASP A 383 4.69 -24.01 0.32
N LEU A 384 4.90 -22.87 -0.33
CA LEU A 384 5.32 -22.83 -1.75
C LEU A 384 6.65 -23.55 -1.97
N ALA A 385 7.59 -23.42 -1.03
CA ALA A 385 8.89 -24.07 -1.08
C ALA A 385 8.83 -25.58 -0.82
N LYS A 386 7.74 -26.09 -0.21
CA LYS A 386 7.57 -27.51 0.14
C LYS A 386 7.08 -28.37 -1.03
N GLY A 387 6.69 -27.74 -2.16
CA GLY A 387 6.24 -28.43 -3.36
C GLY A 387 4.72 -28.54 -3.50
N GLU A 388 4.28 -28.88 -4.72
CA GLU A 388 2.88 -28.91 -5.12
C GLU A 388 2.03 -29.89 -4.31
N ASP A 389 2.61 -31.00 -3.84
CA ASP A 389 1.90 -31.97 -3.00
C ASP A 389 1.41 -31.36 -1.68
N VAL A 390 2.03 -30.27 -1.22
CA VAL A 390 1.67 -29.57 0.03
C VAL A 390 0.74 -28.39 -0.22
N TRP A 391 1.11 -27.49 -1.13
CA TRP A 391 0.32 -26.27 -1.37
C TRP A 391 -0.87 -26.52 -2.32
N GLY A 392 -0.75 -27.47 -3.24
CA GLY A 392 -1.73 -27.76 -4.30
C GLY A 392 -3.12 -28.07 -3.74
N PRO A 393 -3.29 -29.09 -2.87
CA PRO A 393 -4.59 -29.43 -2.29
C PRO A 393 -5.22 -28.27 -1.49
N LYS A 394 -4.39 -27.46 -0.80
CA LYS A 394 -4.87 -26.30 -0.02
C LYS A 394 -5.41 -25.21 -0.94
N VAL A 395 -4.69 -24.90 -2.02
CA VAL A 395 -5.11 -23.91 -3.02
C VAL A 395 -6.35 -24.41 -3.75
N GLU A 396 -6.35 -25.66 -4.20
CA GLU A 396 -7.49 -26.28 -4.87
C GLU A 396 -8.76 -26.19 -4.02
N GLY A 397 -8.72 -26.62 -2.75
CA GLY A 397 -9.90 -26.54 -1.87
C GLY A 397 -10.44 -25.12 -1.67
N MET A 398 -9.56 -24.11 -1.58
CA MET A 398 -9.99 -22.70 -1.52
C MET A 398 -10.64 -22.22 -2.82
N LEU A 399 -10.07 -22.61 -3.97
CA LEU A 399 -10.62 -22.25 -5.29
C LEU A 399 -11.96 -22.96 -5.54
N GLU A 400 -12.10 -24.22 -5.15
CA GLU A 400 -13.34 -24.99 -5.25
C GLU A 400 -14.45 -24.37 -4.40
N THR A 401 -14.15 -24.06 -3.14
CA THR A 401 -15.09 -23.36 -2.24
C THR A 401 -15.60 -22.05 -2.86
N TRP A 402 -14.70 -21.31 -3.52
CA TRP A 402 -15.08 -20.09 -4.23
C TRP A 402 -15.96 -20.36 -5.45
N MET A 403 -15.62 -21.37 -6.26
CA MET A 403 -16.37 -21.74 -7.46
C MET A 403 -17.80 -22.19 -7.13
N GLU A 404 -17.97 -22.99 -6.07
CA GLU A 404 -19.27 -23.44 -5.58
C GLU A 404 -20.14 -22.26 -5.15
N LYS A 405 -19.55 -21.29 -4.43
CA LYS A 405 -20.25 -20.08 -4.01
C LYS A 405 -20.69 -19.21 -5.18
N GLU A 406 -19.86 -19.08 -6.23
CA GLU A 406 -20.22 -18.31 -7.43
C GLU A 406 -21.25 -19.02 -8.32
N ALA A 407 -21.23 -20.36 -8.35
CA ALA A 407 -22.26 -21.15 -9.02
C ALA A 407 -23.64 -20.93 -8.37
N GLY A 408 -23.74 -21.03 -7.05
CA GLY A 408 -24.99 -20.79 -6.32
C GLY A 408 -25.54 -19.36 -6.49
N ARG A 409 -24.67 -18.35 -6.61
CA ARG A 409 -25.09 -16.96 -6.93
C ARG A 409 -25.65 -16.79 -8.34
N SER A 410 -25.25 -17.65 -9.26
CA SER A 410 -25.72 -17.60 -10.64
C SER A 410 -27.08 -18.29 -10.82
N GLU A 411 -27.44 -19.20 -9.91
CA GLU A 411 -28.72 -19.92 -9.89
C GLU A 411 -29.82 -19.13 -9.18
N ASP A 412 -29.50 -18.37 -8.13
CA ASP A 412 -30.44 -17.51 -7.37
C ASP A 412 -30.70 -16.14 -8.05
N GLY A 413 -30.76 -16.13 -9.38
CA GLY A 413 -30.78 -14.93 -10.22
C GLY A 413 -32.03 -14.04 -10.11
N SER A 414 -32.25 -13.41 -8.96
CA SER A 414 -32.89 -12.09 -8.88
C SER A 414 -31.81 -11.05 -8.61
N ARG A 415 -31.59 -10.19 -9.60
CA ARG A 415 -30.61 -9.11 -9.57
C ARG A 415 -31.12 -8.03 -8.61
N ASN A 416 -30.74 -8.10 -7.33
CA ASN A 416 -30.86 -6.94 -6.46
C ASN A 416 -29.85 -5.88 -6.96
N GLU A 417 -30.36 -4.89 -7.69
CA GLU A 417 -29.69 -3.62 -7.85
C GLU A 417 -29.43 -3.03 -6.46
N PRO A 418 -28.25 -2.45 -6.20
CA PRO A 418 -28.01 -1.80 -4.92
C PRO A 418 -28.95 -0.60 -4.80
N GLU A 419 -29.86 -0.67 -3.83
CA GLU A 419 -30.76 0.39 -3.44
C GLU A 419 -29.94 1.65 -3.13
N GLN A 420 -30.04 2.66 -3.99
CA GLN A 420 -29.49 3.98 -3.73
C GLN A 420 -30.23 4.57 -2.53
N VAL A 421 -29.62 4.48 -1.35
CA VAL A 421 -30.06 5.22 -0.17
C VAL A 421 -29.89 6.71 -0.48
N ARG A 422 -31.01 7.37 -0.82
CA ARG A 422 -31.09 8.83 -0.87
C ARG A 422 -31.04 9.37 0.57
N PRO A 423 -30.29 10.43 0.87
CA PRO A 423 -30.36 11.06 2.17
C PRO A 423 -31.76 11.67 2.37
N ALA A 424 -32.32 11.49 3.56
CA ALA A 424 -33.55 12.16 3.96
C ALA A 424 -33.28 13.67 4.11
N GLU A 425 -33.78 14.45 3.16
CA GLU A 425 -33.92 15.90 3.32
C GLU A 425 -35.21 16.21 4.08
N GLU A 426 -35.05 17.00 5.13
CA GLU A 426 -36.06 17.49 6.05
C GLU A 426 -36.99 18.49 5.31
N GLU A 427 -38.24 18.08 5.05
CA GLU A 427 -39.27 18.98 4.49
C GLU A 427 -39.74 19.99 5.54
N ALA A 428 -39.32 21.24 5.39
CA ALA A 428 -39.95 22.40 6.01
C ALA A 428 -40.96 23.05 5.04
N GLU A 429 -42.22 22.92 5.42
CA GLU A 429 -43.46 23.46 4.87
C GLU A 429 -43.41 24.94 4.40
N LYS A 430 -43.74 25.22 3.13
CA LYS A 430 -44.35 26.51 2.71
C LYS A 430 -45.41 26.34 1.61
N LYS A 431 -46.66 26.49 2.03
CA LYS A 431 -47.90 26.59 1.24
C LYS A 431 -47.88 27.74 0.21
N LYS A 432 -48.47 27.53 -0.97
CA LYS A 432 -49.38 28.46 -1.71
C LYS A 432 -49.94 27.81 -3.01
N PRO A 433 -51.06 28.33 -3.59
CA PRO A 433 -52.28 27.57 -3.89
C PRO A 433 -52.46 27.18 -5.38
N PRO A 434 -53.50 26.39 -5.75
CA PRO A 434 -53.56 25.75 -7.06
C PRO A 434 -54.21 26.64 -8.12
N ARG A 435 -53.76 26.54 -9.38
CA ARG A 435 -54.51 27.05 -10.53
C ARG A 435 -54.52 26.05 -11.70
N ALA A 436 -55.71 25.46 -11.84
CA ALA A 436 -56.48 25.17 -13.05
C ALA A 436 -55.86 24.40 -14.23
N ARG A 437 -56.50 23.26 -14.51
CA ARG A 437 -56.48 22.48 -15.75
C ARG A 437 -56.95 23.31 -16.95
N TRP A 438 -56.31 23.12 -18.11
CA TRP A 438 -56.92 23.38 -19.41
C TRP A 438 -56.53 22.26 -20.39
N ASN A 439 -57.54 21.56 -20.91
CA ASN A 439 -57.44 20.56 -21.99
C ASN A 439 -57.67 21.27 -23.34
N GLY A 440 -56.95 20.89 -24.40
CA GLY A 440 -57.25 21.36 -25.75
C GLY A 440 -56.50 20.61 -26.86
N HIS A 441 -57.19 19.66 -27.48
CA HIS A 441 -56.86 19.06 -28.79
C HIS A 441 -56.96 20.07 -29.93
N ALA A 442 -56.13 19.90 -30.98
CA ALA A 442 -56.45 20.01 -32.44
C ALA A 442 -55.13 20.07 -33.25
N ARG A 443 -54.79 19.07 -34.07
CA ARG A 443 -55.16 18.77 -35.47
C ARG A 443 -54.16 19.30 -36.52
N ARG A 444 -53.85 18.39 -37.45
CA ARG A 444 -53.03 18.49 -38.67
C ARG A 444 -53.53 19.55 -39.67
N GLY A 445 -52.62 20.05 -40.51
CA GLY A 445 -52.92 20.69 -41.81
C GLY A 445 -51.65 21.11 -42.54
N ASN A 446 -51.56 20.79 -43.83
CA ASN A 446 -50.40 20.82 -44.73
C ASN A 446 -50.73 21.68 -45.97
N SER A 447 -49.77 22.43 -46.56
CA SER A 447 -49.68 22.84 -47.99
C SER A 447 -48.55 23.89 -48.15
N SER A 448 -47.41 23.57 -48.80
CA SER A 448 -47.06 23.83 -50.23
C SER A 448 -46.76 25.34 -50.52
N SER A 449 -45.71 25.77 -51.23
CA SER A 449 -45.22 25.31 -52.54
C SER A 449 -43.90 26.04 -52.98
N VAL A 450 -43.16 25.40 -53.91
CA VAL A 450 -42.30 25.92 -55.01
C VAL A 450 -40.75 26.10 -54.80
N GLU A 451 -40.02 25.28 -55.58
CA GLU A 451 -38.58 25.17 -55.93
C GLU A 451 -38.14 26.16 -57.08
N PRO A 452 -37.00 26.02 -57.83
CA PRO A 452 -35.56 25.82 -57.52
C PRO A 452 -34.55 26.72 -58.34
N GLU A 453 -33.26 26.70 -57.94
CA GLU A 453 -31.97 26.74 -58.73
C GLU A 453 -31.67 27.88 -59.77
N PRO A 454 -30.43 28.09 -60.32
CA PRO A 454 -29.14 27.38 -60.15
C PRO A 454 -27.87 28.27 -59.95
N ALA A 455 -26.73 27.58 -59.79
CA ALA A 455 -25.34 28.08 -59.71
C ALA A 455 -24.71 28.47 -61.06
N VAL A 456 -23.77 29.45 -61.07
CA VAL A 456 -22.60 29.51 -62.00
C VAL A 456 -21.39 30.25 -61.38
N GLU A 457 -20.35 29.47 -61.07
CA GLU A 457 -18.90 29.60 -61.30
C GLU A 457 -18.18 30.94 -61.62
N ARG A 458 -17.05 31.20 -60.90
CA ARG A 458 -15.75 31.58 -61.52
C ARG A 458 -14.52 31.38 -60.60
N ARG A 459 -13.70 30.39 -60.99
CA ARG A 459 -12.21 30.24 -61.00
C ARG A 459 -11.38 31.54 -60.85
N ARG A 460 -10.08 31.61 -60.47
CA ARG A 460 -8.93 30.69 -60.20
C ARG A 460 -7.75 31.57 -59.70
N ARG A 461 -6.85 30.97 -58.88
CA ARG A 461 -5.38 31.11 -58.75
C ARG A 461 -4.69 32.49 -58.80
N ASN A 462 -3.78 32.75 -57.84
CA ASN A 462 -2.34 32.59 -58.10
C ASN A 462 -1.46 32.67 -56.83
N SER A 463 -0.39 31.87 -56.86
CA SER A 463 0.75 31.80 -55.95
C SER A 463 1.98 32.39 -56.64
N SER A 464 2.78 33.18 -55.94
CA SER A 464 4.16 33.53 -56.34
C SER A 464 4.96 34.06 -55.14
N SER A 465 5.97 33.30 -54.70
CA SER A 465 7.25 33.79 -54.12
C SER A 465 8.20 34.15 -55.28
N PRO A 466 9.52 34.47 -55.10
CA PRO A 466 10.33 34.89 -53.94
C PRO A 466 11.18 36.16 -54.25
N GLU A 467 12.06 36.60 -53.32
CA GLU A 467 13.33 37.36 -53.46
C GLU A 467 13.79 37.68 -52.00
N THR A 468 15.03 37.55 -51.53
CA THR A 468 16.37 37.31 -52.09
C THR A 468 17.27 36.70 -51.02
#